data_AF-A0A933ZKS5-F1
#
_entry.id   AF-A0A933ZKS5-F1
#
_cell.length_a   1.000
_cell.length_b   1.000
_cell.length_c   1.000
_cell.angle_alpha   90.00
_cell.angle_beta   90.00
_cell.angle_gamma   90.00
#
_symmetry.space_group_name_H-M   'P 1'
#
loop_
_entity.id
_entity.type
_entity.pdbx_description
1 polymer ?
#
loop_
_entity_poly.entity_id
_entity_poly.type
_entity_poly.pdbx_seq_one_letter_code
_entity_poly.pdbx_strand_id
1 'polypeptide(L)'
;MNDSASSVESAAPAKRTRRKLKLLGVLRVMAYAFVVCLVMSALAARSAWGDLKESALVLGRELVTFGDLLGKSHRLRLNGEPVFVASAMTDQTVQQVIDRFDKTCREHAGGLVEEFENLPEAVRAKVPERYQGSEGVGILRKDGDQEGVIACLSQDGKEGSRGVLRNFDAFAATGDLASIGKLRYVYATRTAAGKTHVVVVWTDGSFKIRNIVPMDGAEPPGSDPPDTPRPMGATRLLSAEVEGAPYGVHIYDVPRKSEEVLRGYEEEMPKHGWTALPVVAAKQSDARAFQRPGSDILVIAHPKGDRTYVSLVETVSR
;
A
#
# COMPACT_ATOMS: atom_id res chain seq x y z
N MET A 1 -27.92 20.51 92.95
CA MET A 1 -26.54 20.56 92.40
C MET A 1 -26.31 19.28 91.62
N ASN A 2 -25.79 19.46 90.40
CA ASN A 2 -25.15 18.53 89.47
C ASN A 2 -25.95 17.50 88.65
N ASP A 3 -25.71 17.67 87.34
CA ASP A 3 -25.43 16.70 86.28
C ASP A 3 -26.54 15.78 85.78
N SER A 4 -27.02 16.09 84.58
CA SER A 4 -27.19 15.11 83.49
C SER A 4 -27.32 15.83 82.15
N ALA A 5 -26.26 15.69 81.34
CA ALA A 5 -26.18 16.14 79.95
C ALA A 5 -26.95 15.20 79.01
N SER A 6 -27.57 15.76 77.97
CA SER A 6 -28.04 15.03 76.79
C SER A 6 -27.91 15.93 75.56
N SER A 7 -26.79 15.78 74.88
CA SER A 7 -26.46 16.31 73.56
C SER A 7 -27.22 15.59 72.45
N VAL A 8 -28.04 16.32 71.68
CA VAL A 8 -28.65 15.81 70.43
C VAL A 8 -27.79 16.19 69.22
N GLU A 9 -27.17 15.14 68.70
CA GLU A 9 -26.70 14.81 67.36
C GLU A 9 -26.99 15.74 66.15
N SER A 10 -25.88 16.14 65.52
CA SER A 10 -25.55 16.00 64.08
C SER A 10 -26.48 16.57 62.99
N ALA A 11 -26.05 17.70 62.41
CA ALA A 11 -26.42 18.08 61.05
C ALA A 11 -25.16 18.51 60.27
N ALA A 12 -24.65 17.64 59.41
CA ALA A 12 -23.64 17.99 58.41
C ALA A 12 -23.99 17.45 57.00
N PRO A 13 -24.83 18.14 56.21
CA PRO A 13 -25.04 17.80 54.81
C PRO A 13 -24.30 18.79 53.89
N ALA A 14 -22.97 18.75 53.83
CA ALA A 14 -22.20 19.65 52.94
C ALA A 14 -21.23 18.94 51.98
N LYS A 15 -21.06 17.61 52.07
CA LYS A 15 -20.05 16.89 51.26
C LYS A 15 -20.56 16.34 49.91
N ARG A 16 -21.88 16.26 49.66
CA ARG A 16 -22.44 15.68 48.41
C ARG A 16 -22.38 16.63 47.20
N THR A 17 -22.42 17.94 47.40
CA THR A 17 -22.50 18.94 46.31
C THR A 17 -21.16 19.17 45.62
N ARG A 18 -20.03 19.08 46.33
CA ARG A 18 -18.68 19.24 45.75
C ARG A 18 -18.28 18.11 44.78
N ARG A 19 -18.83 16.89 44.90
CA ARG A 19 -18.52 15.77 43.98
C ARG A 19 -19.17 15.94 42.61
N LYS A 20 -20.38 16.51 42.53
CA LYS A 20 -21.09 16.71 41.25
C LYS A 20 -20.41 17.76 40.35
N LEU A 21 -19.85 18.81 40.96
CA LEU A 21 -19.10 19.85 40.22
C LEU A 21 -17.80 19.32 39.61
N LYS A 22 -17.09 18.41 40.29
CA LYS A 22 -15.88 17.78 39.76
C LYS A 22 -16.18 16.85 38.57
N LEU A 23 -17.32 16.14 38.60
CA LEU A 23 -17.70 15.22 37.53
C LEU A 23 -18.00 15.95 36.20
N LEU A 24 -18.66 17.11 36.27
CA LEU A 24 -18.95 17.95 35.10
C LEU A 24 -17.68 18.50 34.45
N GLY A 25 -16.68 18.85 35.27
CA GLY A 25 -15.36 19.27 34.77
C GLY A 25 -14.66 18.15 34.00
N VAL A 26 -14.63 16.93 34.55
CA VAL A 26 -14.03 15.76 33.90
C VAL A 26 -14.75 15.43 32.58
N LEU A 27 -16.08 15.47 32.56
CA LEU A 27 -16.85 15.19 31.34
C LEU A 27 -16.52 16.17 30.21
N ARG A 28 -16.36 17.46 30.53
CA ARG A 28 -15.97 18.48 29.54
C ARG A 28 -14.57 18.24 28.98
N VAL A 29 -13.62 17.90 29.84
CA VAL A 29 -12.24 17.58 29.40
C VAL A 29 -12.23 16.34 28.52
N MET A 30 -12.96 15.28 28.89
CA MET A 30 -13.08 14.07 28.09
C MET A 30 -13.73 14.34 26.72
N ALA A 31 -14.80 15.14 26.69
CA ALA A 31 -15.45 15.54 25.44
C ALA A 31 -14.51 16.35 24.55
N TYR A 32 -13.77 17.32 25.11
CA TYR A 32 -12.78 18.10 24.37
C TYR A 32 -11.65 17.21 23.83
N ALA A 33 -11.07 16.36 24.67
CA ALA A 33 -10.02 15.41 24.27
C ALA A 33 -10.50 14.46 23.16
N PHE A 34 -11.74 13.97 23.26
CA PHE A 34 -12.36 13.14 22.23
C PHE A 34 -12.50 13.89 20.90
N VAL A 35 -13.00 15.13 20.91
CA VAL A 35 -13.09 15.96 19.70
C VAL A 35 -11.72 16.24 19.09
N VAL A 36 -10.72 16.58 19.90
CA VAL A 36 -9.35 16.81 19.43
C VAL A 36 -8.76 15.52 18.82
N CYS A 37 -8.92 14.37 19.47
CA CYS A 37 -8.48 13.09 18.93
C CYS A 37 -9.17 12.76 17.60
N LEU A 38 -10.47 13.02 17.48
CA LEU A 38 -11.21 12.85 16.23
C LEU A 38 -10.67 13.77 15.13
N VAL A 39 -10.46 15.06 15.41
CA VAL A 39 -9.93 16.02 14.43
C VAL A 39 -8.53 15.63 13.99
N MET A 40 -7.63 15.30 14.93
CA MET A 40 -6.27 14.87 14.63
C MET A 40 -6.25 13.57 13.81
N SER A 41 -7.10 12.60 14.16
CA SER A 41 -7.25 11.36 13.39
C SER A 41 -7.78 11.63 11.98
N ALA A 42 -8.74 12.54 11.82
CA ALA A 42 -9.29 12.92 10.52
C ALA A 42 -8.24 13.61 9.63
N LEU A 43 -7.40 14.47 10.21
CA LEU A 43 -6.29 15.13 9.52
C LEU A 43 -5.19 14.13 9.13
N ALA A 44 -4.77 13.25 10.04
CA ALA A 44 -3.79 12.21 9.76
C ALA A 44 -4.26 11.26 8.64
N ALA A 45 -5.54 10.85 8.70
CA ALA A 45 -6.16 10.05 7.65
C ALA A 45 -6.22 10.78 6.29
N ARG A 46 -6.36 12.12 6.28
CA ARG A 46 -6.33 12.91 5.04
C ARG A 46 -4.93 12.88 4.41
N SER A 47 -3.89 13.11 5.22
CA SER A 47 -2.50 13.13 4.76
C SER A 47 -2.11 11.77 4.19
N ALA A 48 -2.36 10.71 4.96
CA ALA A 48 -2.05 9.34 4.54
C ALA A 48 -2.74 8.94 3.23
N TRP A 49 -3.98 9.40 2.99
CA TRP A 49 -4.71 9.10 1.75
C TRP A 49 -4.15 9.85 0.53
N GLY A 50 -3.67 11.08 0.72
CA GLY A 50 -3.00 11.84 -0.34
C GLY A 50 -1.72 11.16 -0.80
N ASP A 51 -0.87 10.78 0.17
CA ASP A 51 0.38 10.07 -0.09
C ASP A 51 0.13 8.71 -0.77
N LEU A 52 -0.94 8.02 -0.37
CA LEU A 52 -1.33 6.74 -0.97
C LEU A 52 -1.77 6.90 -2.44
N LYS A 53 -2.50 7.97 -2.81
CA LYS A 53 -2.88 8.23 -4.20
C LYS A 53 -1.68 8.49 -5.11
N GLU A 54 -0.69 9.24 -4.63
CA GLU A 54 0.53 9.48 -5.40
C GLU A 54 1.40 8.22 -5.48
N SER A 55 1.54 7.50 -4.37
CA SER A 55 2.27 6.22 -4.34
C SER A 55 1.64 5.19 -5.29
N ALA A 56 0.30 5.17 -5.37
CA ALA A 56 -0.43 4.31 -6.29
C ALA A 56 -0.11 4.63 -7.76
N LEU A 57 0.03 5.90 -8.15
CA LEU A 57 0.46 6.25 -9.51
C LEU A 57 1.91 5.86 -9.79
N VAL A 58 2.82 6.11 -8.85
CA VAL A 58 4.22 5.72 -8.98
C VAL A 58 4.34 4.22 -9.18
N LEU A 59 3.66 3.43 -8.35
CA LEU A 59 3.58 1.97 -8.51
C LEU A 59 3.04 1.60 -9.91
N GLY A 60 1.99 2.27 -10.38
CA GLY A 60 1.40 2.04 -11.71
C GLY A 60 2.39 2.26 -12.86
N ARG A 61 3.19 3.33 -12.79
CA ARG A 61 4.24 3.63 -13.78
C ARG A 61 5.34 2.57 -13.79
N GLU A 62 5.77 2.11 -12.61
CA GLU A 62 6.73 1.02 -12.50
C GLU A 62 6.14 -0.27 -13.08
N LEU A 63 4.89 -0.61 -12.75
CA LEU A 63 4.19 -1.80 -13.25
C LEU A 63 4.01 -1.82 -14.78
N VAL A 64 3.88 -0.66 -15.42
CA VAL A 64 3.81 -0.54 -16.89
C VAL A 64 5.06 -1.09 -17.56
N THR A 65 6.24 -0.87 -16.98
CA THR A 65 7.49 -1.39 -17.54
C THR A 65 7.50 -2.93 -17.59
N PHE A 66 6.84 -3.59 -16.63
CA PHE A 66 6.66 -5.03 -16.63
C PHE A 66 5.60 -5.49 -17.63
N GLY A 67 4.52 -4.73 -17.78
CA GLY A 67 3.39 -5.10 -18.64
C GLY A 67 3.80 -5.39 -20.09
N ASP A 68 4.71 -4.58 -20.64
CA ASP A 68 5.21 -4.73 -22.00
C ASP A 68 6.04 -6.00 -22.22
N LEU A 69 6.64 -6.54 -21.17
CA LEU A 69 7.43 -7.77 -21.23
C LEU A 69 6.56 -9.04 -21.22
N LEU A 70 5.32 -8.92 -20.76
CA LEU A 70 4.57 -10.06 -20.25
C LEU A 70 3.53 -10.61 -21.26
N GLY A 71 2.91 -9.84 -22.14
CA GLY A 71 2.07 -10.33 -23.26
C GLY A 71 0.82 -11.21 -22.95
N LYS A 72 0.71 -11.79 -21.75
CA LYS A 72 -0.39 -12.59 -21.17
C LYS A 72 -0.51 -12.24 -19.68
N SER A 73 -1.52 -12.79 -18.99
CA SER A 73 -1.57 -12.75 -17.52
C SER A 73 -0.46 -13.62 -16.93
N HIS A 74 0.32 -13.09 -16.00
CA HIS A 74 1.35 -13.83 -15.27
C HIS A 74 1.08 -13.81 -13.79
N ARG A 75 1.55 -14.87 -13.13
CA ARG A 75 1.61 -14.92 -11.67
C ARG A 75 2.98 -14.42 -11.24
N LEU A 76 2.97 -13.41 -10.38
CA LEU A 76 4.17 -12.87 -9.76
C LEU A 76 4.20 -13.21 -8.26
N ARG A 77 5.40 -13.23 -7.71
CA ARG A 77 5.65 -13.27 -6.26
C ARG A 77 6.16 -11.91 -5.83
N LEU A 78 5.34 -11.17 -5.09
CA LEU A 78 5.72 -9.91 -4.47
C LEU A 78 6.07 -10.15 -3.01
N ASN A 79 7.35 -10.12 -2.66
CA ASN A 79 7.84 -10.50 -1.33
C ASN A 79 7.31 -11.88 -0.89
N GLY A 80 7.25 -12.82 -1.84
CA GLY A 80 6.69 -14.17 -1.64
C GLY A 80 5.15 -14.28 -1.72
N GLU A 81 4.42 -13.18 -1.64
CA GLU A 81 2.96 -13.17 -1.77
C GLU A 81 2.53 -13.27 -3.24
N PRO A 82 1.53 -14.10 -3.57
CA PRO A 82 1.07 -14.25 -4.94
C PRO A 82 0.26 -13.02 -5.39
N VAL A 83 0.65 -12.44 -6.50
CA VAL A 83 -0.16 -11.49 -7.25
C VAL A 83 -0.25 -11.93 -8.70
N PHE A 84 -1.26 -11.44 -9.40
CA PHE A 84 -1.40 -11.66 -10.82
C PHE A 84 -1.34 -10.31 -11.51
N VAL A 85 -0.67 -10.28 -12.65
CA VAL A 85 -0.54 -9.06 -13.46
C VAL A 85 -0.92 -9.38 -14.89
N ALA A 86 -1.72 -8.51 -15.50
CA ALA A 86 -2.00 -8.54 -16.92
C ALA A 86 -1.88 -7.14 -17.49
N SER A 87 -1.54 -7.08 -18.78
CA SER A 87 -1.42 -5.82 -19.48
C SER A 87 -2.07 -5.90 -20.87
N ALA A 88 -2.66 -4.80 -21.33
CA ALA A 88 -3.28 -4.69 -22.63
C ALA A 88 -3.20 -3.26 -23.18
N MET A 89 -3.23 -3.13 -24.51
CA MET A 89 -3.41 -1.87 -25.21
C MET A 89 -4.85 -1.74 -25.70
N THR A 90 -5.45 -0.56 -25.57
CA THR A 90 -6.82 -0.28 -26.03
C THR A 90 -6.92 1.12 -26.66
N ASP A 91 -7.86 1.29 -27.58
CA ASP A 91 -8.13 2.59 -28.20
C ASP A 91 -8.99 3.50 -27.29
N GLN A 92 -9.65 2.92 -26.28
CA GLN A 92 -10.45 3.65 -25.28
C GLN A 92 -9.61 4.71 -24.55
N THR A 93 -10.24 5.81 -24.15
CA THR A 93 -9.58 6.83 -23.32
C THR A 93 -9.27 6.30 -21.92
N VAL A 94 -8.32 6.93 -21.22
CA VAL A 94 -8.00 6.61 -19.82
C VAL A 94 -9.27 6.63 -18.96
N GLN A 95 -10.05 7.70 -19.07
CA GLN A 95 -11.31 7.85 -18.34
C GLN A 95 -12.29 6.69 -18.61
N GLN A 96 -12.50 6.31 -19.87
CA GLN A 96 -13.38 5.20 -20.23
C GLN A 96 -12.92 3.86 -19.63
N VAL A 97 -11.60 3.64 -19.55
CA VAL A 97 -11.04 2.45 -18.91
C VAL A 97 -11.31 2.48 -17.40
N ILE A 98 -10.99 3.58 -16.73
CA ILE A 98 -11.17 3.72 -15.29
C ILE A 98 -12.66 3.62 -14.91
N ASP A 99 -13.57 4.25 -15.65
CA ASP A 99 -15.01 4.18 -15.43
C ASP A 99 -15.55 2.74 -15.53
N ARG A 100 -15.04 1.96 -16.50
CA ARG A 100 -15.42 0.54 -16.64
C ARG A 100 -14.99 -0.28 -15.43
N PHE A 101 -13.78 -0.05 -14.91
CA PHE A 101 -13.29 -0.75 -13.73
C PHE A 101 -13.94 -0.24 -12.44
N ASP A 102 -14.31 1.04 -12.36
CA ASP A 102 -15.10 1.59 -11.24
C ASP A 102 -16.45 0.89 -11.13
N LYS A 103 -17.16 0.75 -12.26
CA LYS A 103 -18.40 -0.02 -12.30
C LYS A 103 -18.19 -1.45 -11.78
N THR A 104 -17.14 -2.13 -12.23
CA THR A 104 -16.82 -3.49 -11.79
C THR A 104 -16.50 -3.56 -10.29
N CYS A 105 -15.73 -2.59 -9.78
CA CYS A 105 -15.42 -2.47 -8.35
C CYS A 105 -16.69 -2.30 -7.51
N ARG A 106 -17.61 -1.43 -7.93
CA ARG A 106 -18.88 -1.20 -7.23
C ARG A 106 -19.78 -2.43 -7.24
N GLU A 107 -19.87 -3.13 -8.38
CA GLU A 107 -20.67 -4.35 -8.51
C GLU A 107 -20.16 -5.48 -7.59
N HIS A 108 -18.85 -5.51 -7.29
CA HIS A 108 -18.22 -6.55 -6.48
C HIS A 108 -17.77 -6.07 -5.08
N ALA A 109 -18.23 -4.91 -4.63
CA ALA A 109 -17.87 -4.34 -3.32
C ALA A 109 -18.52 -5.05 -2.11
N GLY A 110 -19.14 -6.22 -2.32
CA GLY A 110 -19.69 -7.05 -1.23
C GLY A 110 -20.87 -6.44 -0.46
N GLY A 111 -21.58 -5.46 -1.04
CA GLY A 111 -22.68 -4.78 -0.37
C GLY A 111 -22.25 -3.75 0.69
N LEU A 112 -20.95 -3.46 0.85
CA LEU A 112 -20.47 -2.39 1.73
C LEU A 112 -21.04 -1.01 1.38
N VAL A 113 -21.27 -0.78 0.08
CA VAL A 113 -21.94 0.44 -0.42
C VAL A 113 -23.38 0.49 0.06
N GLU A 114 -24.12 -0.60 -0.11
CA GLU A 114 -25.53 -0.72 0.29
C GLU A 114 -25.67 -0.60 1.82
N GLU A 115 -24.76 -1.18 2.59
CA GLU A 115 -24.76 -1.08 4.06
C GLU A 115 -24.44 0.35 4.53
N PHE A 116 -23.50 1.02 3.88
CA PHE A 116 -23.20 2.43 4.15
C PHE A 116 -24.38 3.34 3.81
N GLU A 117 -25.07 3.11 2.70
CA GLU A 117 -26.29 3.82 2.31
C GLU A 117 -27.45 3.60 3.29
N ASN A 118 -27.48 2.43 3.95
CA ASN A 118 -28.48 2.09 4.96
C ASN A 118 -28.15 2.61 6.38
N LEU A 119 -27.00 3.26 6.60
CA LEU A 119 -26.67 3.86 7.90
C LEU A 119 -27.65 4.99 8.26
N PRO A 120 -27.96 5.22 9.56
CA PRO A 120 -28.78 6.35 9.97
C PRO A 120 -28.20 7.68 9.48
N GLU A 121 -29.06 8.61 9.06
CA GLU A 121 -28.66 9.92 8.54
C GLU A 121 -27.73 10.69 9.49
N ALA A 122 -27.95 10.58 10.81
CA ALA A 122 -27.09 11.18 11.84
C ALA A 122 -25.66 10.61 11.88
N VAL A 123 -25.46 9.38 11.41
CA VAL A 123 -24.13 8.75 11.26
C VAL A 123 -23.53 9.15 9.93
N ARG A 124 -24.31 9.08 8.84
CA ARG A 124 -23.88 9.54 7.51
C ARG A 124 -23.44 11.01 7.54
N ALA A 125 -24.21 11.90 8.12
CA ALA A 125 -23.91 13.33 8.26
C ALA A 125 -22.62 13.63 9.07
N LYS A 126 -22.16 12.68 9.89
CA LYS A 126 -20.90 12.78 10.66
C LYS A 126 -19.71 12.17 9.93
N VAL A 127 -19.97 11.36 8.90
CA VAL A 127 -18.94 10.88 8.00
C VAL A 127 -18.49 12.08 7.16
N PRO A 128 -17.21 12.49 7.19
CA PRO A 128 -16.77 13.70 6.49
C PRO A 128 -17.22 13.72 5.03
N GLU A 129 -17.57 14.88 4.45
CA GLU A 129 -18.02 15.02 3.05
C GLU A 129 -17.12 14.29 2.04
N ARG A 130 -15.83 14.14 2.35
CA ARG A 130 -14.87 13.36 1.56
C ARG A 130 -15.19 11.87 1.41
N TYR A 131 -16.14 11.35 2.20
CA TYR A 131 -16.69 9.99 2.16
C TYR A 131 -18.19 10.00 1.77
N GLN A 132 -18.85 11.16 1.89
CA GLN A 132 -20.20 11.40 1.35
C GLN A 132 -20.04 11.90 -0.09
N GLY A 133 -19.79 10.98 -1.03
CA GLY A 133 -19.58 11.30 -2.45
C GLY A 133 -18.32 10.66 -3.04
N SER A 134 -17.40 10.16 -2.20
CA SER A 134 -16.31 9.28 -2.68
C SER A 134 -16.82 7.85 -2.79
N GLU A 135 -17.14 7.43 -4.00
CA GLU A 135 -16.81 6.13 -4.61
C GLU A 135 -17.05 4.79 -3.88
N GLY A 136 -17.63 4.76 -2.68
CA GLY A 136 -17.82 3.55 -1.89
C GLY A 136 -16.66 3.27 -0.92
N VAL A 137 -16.99 2.61 0.20
CA VAL A 137 -15.99 2.12 1.15
C VAL A 137 -15.08 1.11 0.45
N GLY A 138 -13.76 1.32 0.49
CA GLY A 138 -12.79 0.38 -0.07
C GLY A 138 -12.49 0.56 -1.56
N ILE A 139 -12.92 1.67 -2.18
CA ILE A 139 -12.51 2.06 -3.54
C ILE A 139 -11.62 3.30 -3.47
N LEU A 140 -10.49 3.23 -4.16
CA LEU A 140 -9.53 4.31 -4.35
C LEU A 140 -9.49 4.63 -5.84
N ARG A 141 -9.93 5.81 -6.24
CA ARG A 141 -9.78 6.29 -7.61
C ARG A 141 -8.99 7.60 -7.67
N LYS A 142 -8.23 7.75 -8.75
CA LYS A 142 -7.64 9.02 -9.18
C LYS A 142 -7.71 9.07 -10.70
N ASP A 143 -8.43 10.08 -11.17
CA ASP A 143 -8.62 10.34 -12.59
C ASP A 143 -7.62 11.39 -13.10
N GLY A 144 -7.30 11.28 -14.38
CA GLY A 144 -6.53 12.25 -15.13
C GLY A 144 -6.67 12.00 -16.63
N ASP A 145 -6.39 13.02 -17.44
CA ASP A 145 -6.55 12.93 -18.90
C ASP A 145 -5.52 11.99 -19.54
N GLN A 146 -4.30 11.96 -18.98
CA GLN A 146 -3.18 11.20 -19.50
C GLN A 146 -2.91 9.90 -18.73
N GLU A 147 -3.22 9.88 -17.43
CA GLU A 147 -3.09 8.69 -16.60
C GLU A 147 -4.19 8.65 -15.54
N GLY A 148 -4.53 7.45 -15.11
CA GLY A 148 -5.55 7.22 -14.10
C GLY A 148 -5.31 5.90 -13.38
N VAL A 149 -5.82 5.80 -12.17
CA VAL A 149 -5.72 4.61 -11.33
C VAL A 149 -7.02 4.35 -10.60
N ILE A 150 -7.37 3.08 -10.47
CA ILE A 150 -8.41 2.62 -9.55
C ILE A 150 -7.95 1.37 -8.82
N ALA A 151 -8.20 1.32 -7.52
CA ALA A 151 -7.98 0.15 -6.69
C ALA A 151 -9.22 -0.13 -5.83
N CYS A 152 -9.59 -1.41 -5.69
CA CYS A 152 -10.70 -1.81 -4.84
C CYS A 152 -10.49 -3.19 -4.23
N LEU A 153 -11.25 -3.48 -3.16
CA LEU A 153 -11.38 -4.81 -2.59
C LEU A 153 -12.69 -5.44 -3.09
N SER A 154 -12.58 -6.49 -3.88
CA SER A 154 -13.70 -7.30 -4.36
C SER A 154 -14.01 -8.43 -3.37
N GLN A 155 -15.28 -8.61 -3.00
CA GLN A 155 -15.70 -9.68 -2.10
C GLN A 155 -16.56 -10.70 -2.84
N ASP A 156 -16.27 -11.98 -2.60
CA ASP A 156 -17.07 -13.09 -3.11
C ASP A 156 -18.25 -13.34 -2.16
N GLY A 157 -19.34 -12.55 -2.28
CA GLY A 157 -20.60 -12.82 -1.58
C GLY A 157 -21.22 -11.63 -0.83
N LYS A 158 -22.42 -11.86 -0.28
CA LYS A 158 -23.20 -10.90 0.51
C LYS A 158 -23.17 -11.28 1.99
N GLU A 159 -21.98 -11.36 2.57
CA GLU A 159 -21.90 -11.49 4.02
C GLU A 159 -22.26 -10.14 4.65
N GLY A 160 -23.55 -9.92 4.97
CA GLY A 160 -23.99 -8.66 5.60
C GLY A 160 -23.24 -8.35 6.90
N SER A 161 -23.34 -7.12 7.41
CA SER A 161 -22.76 -6.54 8.65
C SER A 161 -21.94 -7.42 9.62
N ARG A 162 -22.47 -8.56 10.09
CA ARG A 162 -21.75 -9.48 10.98
C ARG A 162 -20.54 -10.15 10.32
N GLY A 163 -20.61 -10.46 9.04
CA GLY A 163 -19.48 -11.00 8.28
C GLY A 163 -18.37 -9.98 8.12
N VAL A 164 -18.75 -8.73 7.82
CA VAL A 164 -17.83 -7.59 7.72
C VAL A 164 -16.99 -7.43 9.00
N LEU A 165 -17.62 -7.41 10.18
CA LEU A 165 -16.90 -7.30 11.46
C LEU A 165 -15.90 -8.45 11.68
N ARG A 166 -16.34 -9.70 11.46
CA ARG A 166 -15.48 -10.90 11.58
C ARG A 166 -14.29 -10.84 10.62
N ASN A 167 -14.52 -10.35 9.41
CA ASN A 167 -13.51 -10.22 8.35
C ASN A 167 -12.47 -9.15 8.72
N PHE A 168 -12.90 -8.04 9.32
CA PHE A 168 -12.00 -7.03 9.87
C PHE A 168 -11.18 -7.56 11.05
N ASP A 169 -11.79 -8.32 11.98
CA ASP A 169 -11.06 -8.93 13.09
C ASP A 169 -10.00 -9.93 12.60
N ALA A 170 -10.35 -10.75 11.60
CA ALA A 170 -9.41 -11.66 10.96
C ALA A 170 -8.25 -10.92 10.28
N PHE A 171 -8.53 -9.84 9.56
CA PHE A 171 -7.49 -8.98 8.97
C PHE A 171 -6.63 -8.31 10.05
N ALA A 172 -7.22 -7.79 11.13
CA ALA A 172 -6.46 -7.16 12.21
C ALA A 172 -5.51 -8.15 12.90
N ALA A 173 -5.93 -9.41 13.07
CA ALA A 173 -5.09 -10.46 13.63
C ALA A 173 -3.97 -10.88 12.67
N THR A 174 -4.31 -11.18 11.41
CA THR A 174 -3.40 -11.86 10.47
C THR A 174 -2.66 -10.93 9.51
N GLY A 175 -3.23 -9.76 9.21
CA GLY A 175 -2.80 -8.88 8.13
C GLY A 175 -3.14 -9.41 6.72
N ASP A 176 -3.97 -10.45 6.60
CA ASP A 176 -4.32 -11.05 5.31
C ASP A 176 -5.49 -10.30 4.64
N LEU A 177 -5.21 -9.60 3.53
CA LEU A 177 -6.21 -8.86 2.76
C LEU A 177 -7.36 -9.76 2.30
N ALA A 178 -7.11 -11.05 2.04
CA ALA A 178 -8.15 -11.98 1.60
C ALA A 178 -9.32 -12.09 2.58
N SER A 179 -9.08 -11.78 3.87
CA SER A 179 -10.12 -11.75 4.90
C SER A 179 -11.16 -10.66 4.62
N ILE A 180 -10.75 -9.52 4.04
CA ILE A 180 -11.63 -8.37 3.75
C ILE A 180 -11.93 -8.21 2.26
N GLY A 181 -11.23 -8.93 1.38
CA GLY A 181 -11.50 -8.98 -0.05
C GLY A 181 -10.26 -9.21 -0.91
N LYS A 182 -10.48 -9.50 -2.18
CA LYS A 182 -9.42 -9.63 -3.19
C LYS A 182 -9.10 -8.27 -3.77
N LEU A 183 -7.83 -7.88 -3.75
CA LEU A 183 -7.36 -6.63 -4.33
C LEU A 183 -7.54 -6.67 -5.84
N ARG A 184 -8.11 -5.61 -6.41
CA ARG A 184 -8.12 -5.29 -7.82
C ARG A 184 -7.52 -3.91 -7.97
N TYR A 185 -6.43 -3.80 -8.70
CA TYR A 185 -5.74 -2.55 -8.99
C TYR A 185 -5.62 -2.40 -10.50
N VAL A 186 -5.91 -1.22 -11.01
CA VAL A 186 -5.81 -0.90 -12.43
C VAL A 186 -5.12 0.44 -12.58
N TYR A 187 -4.08 0.45 -13.39
CA TYR A 187 -3.45 1.66 -13.88
C TYR A 187 -3.65 1.76 -15.39
N ALA A 188 -3.99 2.96 -15.85
CA ALA A 188 -4.17 3.26 -17.26
C ALA A 188 -3.39 4.53 -17.62
N THR A 189 -2.66 4.51 -18.73
CA THR A 189 -1.89 5.66 -19.20
C THR A 189 -1.93 5.79 -20.72
N ARG A 190 -1.89 7.01 -21.25
CA ARG A 190 -1.78 7.25 -22.69
C ARG A 190 -0.35 7.06 -23.17
N THR A 191 -0.24 6.28 -24.24
CA THR A 191 1.00 6.06 -24.99
C THR A 191 1.22 7.18 -26.00
N ALA A 192 2.47 7.39 -26.43
CA ALA A 192 2.81 8.33 -27.49
C ALA A 192 2.09 8.05 -28.83
N ALA A 193 1.71 6.79 -29.07
CA ALA A 193 0.95 6.37 -30.25
C ALA A 193 -0.57 6.67 -30.14
N GLY A 194 -1.02 7.31 -29.06
CA GLY A 194 -2.42 7.67 -28.85
C GLY A 194 -3.31 6.54 -28.31
N LYS A 195 -2.76 5.35 -28.04
CA LYS A 195 -3.46 4.22 -27.38
C LYS A 195 -3.33 4.30 -25.86
N THR A 196 -4.20 3.62 -25.12
CA THR A 196 -4.15 3.51 -23.66
C THR A 196 -3.53 2.17 -23.31
N HIS A 197 -2.45 2.22 -22.55
CA HIS A 197 -1.86 1.06 -21.93
C HIS A 197 -2.55 0.84 -20.58
N VAL A 198 -3.04 -0.37 -20.36
CA VAL A 198 -3.73 -0.77 -19.14
C VAL A 198 -2.94 -1.86 -18.47
N VAL A 199 -2.65 -1.70 -17.19
CA VAL A 199 -2.07 -2.74 -16.33
C VAL A 199 -3.05 -3.04 -15.22
N VAL A 200 -3.36 -4.32 -15.05
CA VAL A 200 -4.26 -4.82 -14.01
C VAL A 200 -3.44 -5.71 -13.09
N VAL A 201 -3.52 -5.45 -11.79
CA VAL A 201 -2.93 -6.28 -10.74
C VAL A 201 -4.05 -6.79 -9.85
N TRP A 202 -4.01 -8.07 -9.50
CA TRP A 202 -4.98 -8.62 -8.57
C TRP A 202 -4.42 -9.71 -7.67
N THR A 203 -5.11 -9.95 -6.56
CA THR A 203 -4.86 -11.11 -5.70
C THR A 203 -5.94 -12.16 -5.91
N ASP A 204 -5.55 -13.42 -5.74
CA ASP A 204 -6.49 -14.54 -5.64
C ASP A 204 -6.03 -15.45 -4.50
N GLY A 205 -6.73 -15.37 -3.37
CA GLY A 205 -6.37 -16.04 -2.12
C GLY A 205 -5.59 -15.14 -1.15
N SER A 206 -4.91 -15.78 -0.19
CA SER A 206 -4.12 -15.14 0.88
C SER A 206 -3.14 -14.12 0.31
N PHE A 207 -3.18 -12.91 0.88
CA PHE A 207 -2.23 -11.85 0.59
C PHE A 207 -1.94 -11.06 1.87
N LYS A 208 -0.83 -11.37 2.52
CA LYS A 208 -0.47 -10.77 3.81
C LYS A 208 0.21 -9.43 3.61
N ILE A 209 -0.48 -8.33 3.89
CA ILE A 209 0.07 -6.98 3.69
C ILE A 209 1.33 -6.72 4.53
N ARG A 210 1.45 -7.39 5.69
CA ARG A 210 2.64 -7.33 6.56
C ARG A 210 3.89 -7.92 5.91
N ASN A 211 3.74 -8.79 4.91
CA ASN A 211 4.84 -9.33 4.12
C ASN A 211 5.29 -8.35 3.03
N ILE A 212 4.43 -7.41 2.63
CA ILE A 212 4.79 -6.35 1.67
C ILE A 212 5.41 -5.16 2.40
N VAL A 213 4.78 -4.72 3.48
CA VAL A 213 5.20 -3.58 4.29
C VAL A 213 5.27 -4.00 5.76
N PRO A 214 6.41 -4.52 6.23
CA PRO A 214 6.62 -4.85 7.64
C PRO A 214 6.56 -3.60 8.51
N MET A 215 5.71 -3.61 9.54
CA MET A 215 5.48 -2.44 10.41
C MET A 215 6.58 -2.20 11.43
N ASP A 216 7.38 -3.23 11.71
CA ASP A 216 8.53 -3.21 12.61
C ASP A 216 9.83 -2.79 11.90
N GLY A 217 9.76 -2.50 10.59
CA GLY A 217 10.92 -2.19 9.77
C GLY A 217 11.80 -3.41 9.46
N ALA A 218 11.33 -4.62 9.73
CA ALA A 218 12.02 -5.84 9.32
C ALA A 218 12.13 -5.92 7.79
N GLU A 219 13.12 -6.68 7.32
CA GLU A 219 13.20 -7.02 5.91
C GLU A 219 11.99 -7.88 5.51
N PRO A 220 11.24 -7.52 4.45
CA PRO A 220 10.13 -8.31 4.00
C PRO A 220 10.62 -9.69 3.48
N PRO A 221 9.77 -10.73 3.53
CA PRO A 221 10.05 -12.02 2.92
C PRO A 221 10.30 -11.90 1.41
N GLY A 222 10.79 -12.99 0.80
CA GLY A 222 11.18 -13.05 -0.60
C GLY A 222 12.61 -13.61 -0.78
N SER A 223 13.07 -13.59 -2.02
CA SER A 223 14.41 -14.09 -2.42
C SER A 223 15.27 -12.97 -3.00
N ASP A 224 16.57 -13.23 -3.06
CA ASP A 224 17.49 -12.48 -3.91
C ASP A 224 17.59 -13.17 -5.26
N PRO A 225 18.03 -12.48 -6.33
CA PRO A 225 18.35 -13.16 -7.58
C PRO A 225 19.44 -14.22 -7.33
N PRO A 226 19.30 -15.45 -7.83
CA PRO A 226 20.13 -16.58 -7.43
C PRO A 226 21.62 -16.40 -7.75
N ASP A 227 21.94 -15.66 -8.80
CA ASP A 227 23.32 -15.51 -9.30
C ASP A 227 23.77 -14.04 -9.36
N THR A 228 22.98 -13.13 -8.80
CA THR A 228 23.37 -11.73 -8.66
C THR A 228 23.70 -11.47 -7.20
N PRO A 229 24.93 -11.03 -6.87
CA PRO A 229 25.26 -10.70 -5.50
C PRO A 229 24.38 -9.57 -4.98
N ARG A 230 23.77 -9.77 -3.82
CA ARG A 230 23.09 -8.70 -3.06
C ARG A 230 24.08 -7.57 -2.77
N PRO A 231 23.68 -6.28 -2.82
CA PRO A 231 24.58 -5.20 -2.42
C PRO A 231 25.02 -5.36 -0.95
N MET A 232 26.27 -5.04 -0.66
CA MET A 232 26.84 -5.25 0.68
C MET A 232 26.14 -4.40 1.75
N GLY A 233 25.64 -5.05 2.81
CA GLY A 233 24.95 -4.38 3.91
C GLY A 233 23.54 -3.90 3.56
N ALA A 234 22.96 -4.41 2.48
CA ALA A 234 21.64 -4.02 2.02
C ALA A 234 20.50 -4.74 2.74
N THR A 235 19.39 -4.02 2.92
CA THR A 235 18.09 -4.56 3.35
C THR A 235 17.17 -4.58 2.14
N ARG A 236 16.59 -5.73 1.79
CA ARG A 236 15.58 -5.78 0.73
C ARG A 236 14.36 -4.96 1.13
N LEU A 237 13.79 -4.23 0.18
CA LEU A 237 12.50 -3.55 0.30
C LEU A 237 11.44 -4.24 -0.54
N LEU A 238 11.85 -4.79 -1.70
CA LEU A 238 10.98 -5.43 -2.66
C LEU A 238 11.70 -6.59 -3.34
N SER A 239 10.99 -7.68 -3.56
CA SER A 239 11.26 -8.71 -4.56
C SER A 239 9.98 -8.91 -5.35
N ALA A 240 10.07 -8.83 -6.67
CA ALA A 240 8.97 -9.09 -7.59
C ALA A 240 9.48 -10.08 -8.63
N GLU A 241 9.05 -11.34 -8.56
CA GLU A 241 9.56 -12.42 -9.40
C GLU A 241 8.43 -13.01 -10.24
N VAL A 242 8.71 -13.31 -11.52
CA VAL A 242 7.75 -14.00 -12.40
C VAL A 242 7.81 -15.50 -12.13
N GLU A 243 6.69 -16.12 -11.76
CA GLU A 243 6.65 -17.56 -11.48
C GLU A 243 6.97 -18.35 -12.75
N GLY A 244 8.05 -19.14 -12.73
CA GLY A 244 8.48 -19.97 -13.85
C GLY A 244 9.34 -19.28 -14.91
N ALA A 245 9.80 -18.05 -14.67
CA ALA A 245 10.73 -17.37 -15.56
C ALA A 245 11.82 -16.62 -14.78
N PRO A 246 13.06 -16.52 -15.30
CA PRO A 246 14.16 -15.83 -14.63
C PRO A 246 14.07 -14.31 -14.85
N TYR A 247 12.86 -13.76 -14.66
CA TYR A 247 12.60 -12.33 -14.68
C TYR A 247 12.25 -11.89 -13.27
N GLY A 248 12.90 -10.84 -12.80
CA GLY A 248 12.62 -10.31 -11.48
C GLY A 248 13.13 -8.89 -11.30
N VAL A 249 12.50 -8.20 -10.36
CA VAL A 249 12.96 -6.91 -9.86
C VAL A 249 13.12 -6.96 -8.36
N HIS A 250 14.29 -6.54 -7.91
CA HIS A 250 14.66 -6.54 -6.51
C HIS A 250 15.13 -5.14 -6.12
N ILE A 251 14.47 -4.57 -5.13
CA ILE A 251 14.79 -3.23 -4.64
C ILE A 251 15.39 -3.36 -3.25
N TYR A 252 16.51 -2.69 -3.03
CA TYR A 252 17.25 -2.71 -1.78
C TYR A 252 17.46 -1.30 -1.24
N ASP A 253 17.44 -1.15 0.08
CA ASP A 253 17.98 0.01 0.79
C ASP A 253 19.42 -0.29 1.20
N VAL A 254 20.34 0.57 0.77
CA VAL A 254 21.78 0.41 1.02
C VAL A 254 22.30 1.61 1.81
N PRO A 255 22.93 1.41 2.97
CA PRO A 255 23.47 2.48 3.81
C PRO A 255 24.82 2.99 3.27
N ARG A 256 24.90 3.27 1.97
CA ARG A 256 26.09 3.76 1.25
C ARG A 256 25.67 4.68 0.11
N LYS A 257 26.62 5.48 -0.38
CA LYS A 257 26.43 6.34 -1.55
C LYS A 257 26.39 5.55 -2.86
N SER A 258 25.69 6.08 -3.86
CA SER A 258 25.45 5.39 -5.13
C SER A 258 26.74 5.00 -5.84
N GLU A 259 27.76 5.86 -5.81
CA GLU A 259 29.05 5.60 -6.46
C GLU A 259 29.77 4.41 -5.84
N GLU A 260 29.71 4.27 -4.51
CA GLU A 260 30.33 3.16 -3.80
C GLU A 260 29.60 1.83 -4.10
N VAL A 261 28.28 1.88 -4.23
CA VAL A 261 27.48 0.69 -4.56
C VAL A 261 27.75 0.23 -5.98
N LEU A 262 27.73 1.15 -6.96
CA LEU A 262 27.98 0.81 -8.36
C LEU A 262 29.40 0.29 -8.59
N ARG A 263 30.42 0.90 -7.95
CA ARG A 263 31.79 0.39 -7.97
C ARG A 263 31.86 -1.03 -7.37
N GLY A 264 31.13 -1.29 -6.28
CA GLY A 264 31.04 -2.62 -5.69
C GLY A 264 30.50 -3.66 -6.68
N TYR A 265 29.48 -3.32 -7.47
CA TYR A 265 28.98 -4.20 -8.53
C TYR A 265 30.00 -4.39 -9.67
N GLU A 266 30.68 -3.33 -10.11
CA GLU A 266 31.72 -3.44 -11.15
C GLU A 266 32.84 -4.41 -10.73
N GLU A 267 33.21 -4.42 -9.45
CA GLU A 267 34.24 -5.30 -8.90
C GLU A 267 33.75 -6.73 -8.65
N GLU A 268 32.50 -6.89 -8.19
CA GLU A 268 31.97 -8.19 -7.76
C GLU A 268 31.36 -9.00 -8.91
N MET A 269 30.59 -8.37 -9.78
CA MET A 269 29.85 -9.05 -10.87
C MET A 269 30.73 -9.95 -11.75
N PRO A 270 31.95 -9.54 -12.17
CA PRO A 270 32.84 -10.42 -12.95
C PRO A 270 33.23 -11.71 -12.24
N LYS A 271 33.31 -11.70 -10.90
CA LYS A 271 33.62 -12.91 -10.10
C LYS A 271 32.49 -13.93 -10.15
N HIS A 272 31.27 -13.48 -10.47
CA HIS A 272 30.07 -14.30 -10.65
C HIS A 272 29.76 -14.58 -12.14
N GLY A 273 30.73 -14.36 -13.03
CA GLY A 273 30.60 -14.69 -14.46
C GLY A 273 29.81 -13.67 -15.29
N TRP A 274 29.53 -12.50 -14.74
CA TRP A 274 28.88 -11.42 -15.46
C TRP A 274 29.88 -10.55 -16.22
N THR A 275 29.52 -10.12 -17.43
CA THR A 275 30.30 -9.21 -18.27
C THR A 275 29.63 -7.84 -18.30
N ALA A 276 30.38 -6.79 -17.98
CA ALA A 276 29.86 -5.42 -17.98
C ALA A 276 29.54 -4.93 -19.41
N LEU A 277 28.43 -4.20 -19.55
CA LEU A 277 28.03 -3.53 -20.79
C LEU A 277 28.30 -2.02 -20.67
N PRO A 278 29.47 -1.53 -21.13
CA PRO A 278 29.91 -0.16 -20.86
C PRO A 278 29.02 0.92 -21.51
N VAL A 279 28.26 0.56 -22.54
CA VAL A 279 27.34 1.48 -23.24
C VAL A 279 26.28 2.09 -22.31
N VAL A 280 25.85 1.35 -21.28
CA VAL A 280 24.85 1.86 -20.32
C VAL A 280 25.48 2.87 -19.38
N ALA A 281 26.65 2.56 -18.81
CA ALA A 281 27.39 3.47 -17.93
C ALA A 281 27.75 4.79 -18.63
N ALA A 282 28.04 4.75 -19.94
CA ALA A 282 28.35 5.95 -20.73
C ALA A 282 27.13 6.86 -20.96
N LYS A 283 25.91 6.30 -20.95
CA LYS A 283 24.66 7.04 -21.17
C LYS A 283 23.98 7.46 -19.87
N GLN A 284 24.20 6.70 -18.80
CA GLN A 284 23.49 6.87 -17.53
C GLN A 284 24.46 6.62 -16.37
N SER A 285 24.81 7.70 -15.65
CA SER A 285 25.83 7.65 -14.59
C SER A 285 25.41 6.81 -13.38
N ASP A 286 24.10 6.75 -13.11
CA ASP A 286 23.48 6.04 -12.00
C ASP A 286 23.09 4.60 -12.33
N ALA A 287 23.44 4.09 -13.51
CA ALA A 287 23.11 2.73 -13.92
C ALA A 287 24.32 1.93 -14.42
N ARG A 288 24.27 0.62 -14.23
CA ARG A 288 25.19 -0.37 -14.80
C ARG A 288 24.41 -1.53 -15.37
N ALA A 289 24.82 -2.01 -16.53
CA ALA A 289 24.26 -3.24 -17.10
C ALA A 289 25.35 -4.30 -17.19
N PHE A 290 24.94 -5.53 -16.92
CA PHE A 290 25.80 -6.69 -17.03
C PHE A 290 25.05 -7.80 -17.77
N GLN A 291 25.79 -8.67 -18.44
CA GLN A 291 25.25 -9.77 -19.20
C GLN A 291 26.01 -11.06 -18.89
N ARG A 292 25.28 -12.17 -18.88
CA ARG A 292 25.80 -13.54 -18.86
C ARG A 292 24.97 -14.41 -19.81
N PRO A 293 25.40 -15.64 -20.13
CA PRO A 293 24.61 -16.51 -21.00
C PRO A 293 23.17 -16.70 -20.46
N GLY A 294 22.18 -16.22 -21.22
CA GLY A 294 20.76 -16.37 -20.92
C GLY A 294 20.17 -15.35 -19.93
N SER A 295 20.94 -14.38 -19.43
CA SER A 295 20.43 -13.35 -18.51
C SER A 295 21.19 -12.02 -18.65
N ASP A 296 20.43 -10.93 -18.73
CA ASP A 296 20.89 -9.54 -18.65
C ASP A 296 20.37 -8.93 -17.36
N ILE A 297 21.20 -8.15 -16.68
CA ILE A 297 20.81 -7.44 -15.47
C ILE A 297 21.15 -5.96 -15.56
N LEU A 298 20.18 -5.13 -15.19
CA LEU A 298 20.33 -3.70 -15.01
C LEU A 298 20.34 -3.37 -13.53
N VAL A 299 21.39 -2.71 -13.07
CA VAL A 299 21.56 -2.18 -11.73
C VAL A 299 21.36 -0.67 -11.80
N ILE A 300 20.36 -0.14 -11.10
CA ILE A 300 20.07 1.30 -11.04
C ILE A 300 20.21 1.76 -9.59
N ALA A 301 21.01 2.80 -9.36
CA ALA A 301 21.25 3.36 -8.04
C ALA A 301 20.53 4.71 -7.90
N HIS A 302 19.48 4.76 -7.09
CA HIS A 302 18.72 5.98 -6.80
C HIS A 302 19.25 6.64 -5.51
N PRO A 303 20.00 7.75 -5.59
CA PRO A 303 20.58 8.39 -4.42
C PRO A 303 19.51 8.99 -3.50
N LYS A 304 19.67 8.83 -2.19
CA LYS A 304 18.82 9.41 -1.14
C LYS A 304 19.66 9.85 0.06
N GLY A 305 20.26 11.04 -0.04
CA GLY A 305 21.19 11.55 0.97
C GLY A 305 22.43 10.67 1.04
N ASP A 306 22.76 10.14 2.21
CA ASP A 306 23.88 9.20 2.41
C ASP A 306 23.50 7.72 2.20
N ARG A 307 22.28 7.46 1.70
CA ARG A 307 21.77 6.12 1.38
C ARG A 307 21.47 6.02 -0.11
N THR A 308 21.29 4.79 -0.59
CA THR A 308 20.95 4.50 -1.97
C THR A 308 19.85 3.45 -2.02
N TYR A 309 18.81 3.69 -2.81
CA TYR A 309 17.92 2.62 -3.23
C TYR A 309 18.47 1.98 -4.49
N VAL A 310 18.68 0.67 -4.47
CA VAL A 310 19.22 -0.06 -5.62
C VAL A 310 18.13 -0.93 -6.20
N SER A 311 17.83 -0.73 -7.48
CA SER A 311 16.94 -1.57 -8.26
C SER A 311 17.78 -2.52 -9.12
N LEU A 312 17.60 -3.81 -8.93
CA LEU A 312 18.14 -4.86 -9.79
C LEU A 312 17.00 -5.35 -10.68
N VAL A 313 17.19 -5.29 -11.99
CA VAL A 313 16.21 -5.74 -12.98
C VAL A 313 16.86 -6.86 -13.79
N GLU A 314 16.48 -8.10 -13.52
CA GLU A 314 16.98 -9.28 -14.25
C GLU A 314 16.00 -9.65 -15.37
N THR A 315 16.55 -9.90 -16.56
CA THR A 315 15.80 -10.27 -17.75
C THR A 315 16.50 -11.37 -18.54
N VAL A 316 15.74 -12.20 -19.27
CA VAL A 316 16.35 -13.17 -20.20
C VAL A 316 16.99 -12.43 -21.37
N SER A 317 18.29 -12.66 -21.61
CA SER A 317 18.98 -12.17 -22.80
C SER A 317 18.33 -12.76 -24.05
N ARG A 318 18.06 -11.94 -25.06
CA ARG A 318 17.59 -12.38 -26.37
C ARG A 318 18.72 -12.92 -27.23
#